data_AF-E0TJ06-F1
#
_entry.id   AF-E0TJ06-F1
#
_cell.length_a   1.000
_cell.length_b   1.000
_cell.length_c   1.000
_cell.angle_alpha   90.00
_cell.angle_beta   90.00
_cell.angle_gamma   90.00
#
_symmetry.space_group_name_H-M   'P 1'
#
loop_
_entity.id
_entity.type
_entity.pdbx_description
1 polymer ?
#
loop_
_entity_poly.entity_id
_entity_poly.type
_entity_poly.pdbx_seq_one_letter_code
_entity_poly.pdbx_strand_id
1 'polypeptide(L)'
;MFNIIKKLEKIIKIRKKKMNFKKSYIASVLYRKNNYILRKISEEVLELILESKDYKKKKKKKFIIYECADLIFHILILLSKFNISFKDILNELKKRKNISGIKEKKNRK
;
A
#
# COMPACT_ATOMS: atom_id res chain seq x y z
N MET A 1 9.61 -5.79 -13.16
CA MET A 1 8.49 -5.56 -12.23
C MET A 1 8.84 -4.69 -11.02
N PHE A 2 9.88 -4.99 -10.23
CA PHE A 2 10.31 -4.14 -9.07
C PHE A 2 10.76 -2.72 -9.39
N ASN A 3 10.99 -2.40 -10.67
CA ASN A 3 11.46 -1.09 -11.08
C ASN A 3 10.44 0.01 -10.80
N ILE A 4 9.14 -0.24 -11.00
CA ILE A 4 8.11 0.78 -10.75
C ILE A 4 7.99 1.12 -9.27
N ILE A 5 8.00 0.11 -8.38
CA ILE A 5 7.91 0.32 -6.94
C ILE A 5 9.13 1.10 -6.43
N LYS A 6 10.35 0.71 -6.86
CA LYS A 6 11.57 1.46 -6.51
C LYS A 6 11.52 2.91 -6.98
N LYS A 7 10.99 3.17 -8.18
CA LYS A 7 10.80 4.55 -8.69
C LYS A 7 9.79 5.31 -7.83
N LEU A 8 8.65 4.70 -7.49
CA LEU A 8 7.63 5.30 -6.61
C LEU A 8 8.19 5.60 -5.23
N GLU A 9 8.93 4.69 -4.60
CA GLU A 9 9.60 4.93 -3.31
C GLU A 9 10.55 6.14 -3.38
N LYS A 10 11.36 6.25 -4.44
CA LYS A 10 12.23 7.42 -4.65
C LYS A 10 11.43 8.71 -4.77
N ILE A 11 10.36 8.72 -5.57
CA ILE A 11 9.49 9.89 -5.75
C ILE A 11 8.84 10.28 -4.42
N ILE A 12 8.33 9.31 -3.66
CA ILE A 12 7.72 9.51 -2.34
C ILE A 12 8.75 10.11 -1.37
N LYS A 13 9.98 9.58 -1.32
CA LYS A 13 11.06 10.12 -0.47
C LYS A 13 11.43 11.55 -0.85
N ILE A 14 11.56 11.85 -2.14
CA ILE A 14 11.84 13.21 -2.63
C ILE A 14 10.72 14.17 -2.21
N ARG A 15 9.45 13.78 -2.41
CA ARG A 15 8.29 14.59 -2.05
C ARG A 15 8.14 14.77 -0.53
N LYS A 16 8.47 13.76 0.27
CA LYS A 16 8.57 13.85 1.74
C LYS A 16 9.58 14.92 2.17
N LYS A 17 10.78 14.92 1.57
CA LYS A 17 11.85 15.89 1.90
C LYS A 17 11.55 17.33 1.46
N LYS A 18 10.90 17.51 0.31
CA LYS A 18 10.65 18.85 -0.25
C LYS A 18 9.61 19.69 0.52
N MET A 19 8.85 19.09 1.47
CA MET A 19 7.89 19.73 2.41
C MET A 19 6.98 20.84 1.84
N ASN A 20 6.81 20.92 0.51
CA ASN A 20 5.90 21.88 -0.12
C ASN A 20 4.49 21.30 -0.16
N PHE A 21 3.82 21.38 1.00
CA PHE A 21 2.49 20.81 1.25
C PHE A 21 1.39 21.38 0.34
N LYS A 22 1.59 22.57 -0.25
CA LYS A 22 0.64 23.19 -1.20
C LYS A 22 0.72 22.60 -2.61
N LYS A 23 1.85 21.97 -3.00
CA LYS A 23 2.09 21.50 -4.38
C LYS A 23 2.23 19.97 -4.51
N SER A 24 2.16 19.22 -3.43
CA SER A 24 2.38 17.77 -3.47
C SER A 24 1.37 17.01 -2.62
N TYR A 25 0.59 16.14 -3.27
CA TYR A 25 -0.33 15.21 -2.59
C TYR A 25 0.37 14.37 -1.53
N ILE A 26 1.57 13.85 -1.81
CA ILE A 26 2.30 13.02 -0.84
C ILE A 26 2.73 13.85 0.37
N ALA A 27 3.16 15.10 0.17
CA ALA A 27 3.48 15.99 1.28
C ALA A 27 2.23 16.30 2.10
N SER A 28 1.08 16.60 1.46
CA SER A 28 -0.17 16.89 2.17
C SER A 28 -0.72 15.68 2.94
N VAL A 29 -0.61 14.47 2.40
CA VAL A 29 -0.99 13.22 3.07
C VAL A 29 -0.14 12.97 4.32
N LEU A 30 1.16 13.27 4.27
CA LEU A 30 2.08 13.10 5.39
C LEU A 30 1.97 14.21 6.44
N TYR A 31 1.59 15.42 6.03
CA TYR A 31 1.42 16.60 6.92
C TYR A 31 0.05 16.71 7.57
N ARG A 32 -1.01 16.21 6.92
CA ARG A 32 -2.35 16.14 7.53
C ARG A 32 -2.29 15.30 8.80
N LYS A 33 -3.19 15.58 9.77
CA LYS A 33 -3.30 14.91 11.08
C LYS A 33 -2.97 13.42 10.96
N ASN A 34 -2.28 12.86 11.96
CA ASN A 34 -1.64 11.54 11.95
C ASN A 34 -2.45 10.39 11.31
N ASN A 35 -3.78 10.46 11.32
CA ASN A 35 -4.68 9.41 10.87
C ASN A 35 -5.12 9.52 9.40
N TYR A 36 -4.77 10.58 8.65
CA TYR A 36 -5.27 10.76 7.27
C TYR A 36 -4.87 9.59 6.33
N ILE A 37 -3.61 9.15 6.41
CA ILE A 37 -3.13 8.00 5.64
C ILE A 37 -3.82 6.69 6.04
N LEU A 38 -4.12 6.52 7.33
CA LEU A 38 -4.83 5.33 7.84
C LEU A 38 -6.28 5.30 7.35
N ARG A 39 -6.92 6.48 7.30
CA ARG A 39 -8.27 6.62 6.72
C ARG A 39 -8.26 6.25 5.24
N LYS A 40 -7.31 6.78 4.45
CA LYS A 40 -7.18 6.42 3.03
C LYS A 40 -7.00 4.91 2.84
N ILE A 41 -6.11 4.27 3.60
CA ILE A 41 -5.94 2.81 3.54
C ILE A 41 -7.26 2.08 3.86
N SER A 42 -8.03 2.55 4.84
CA SER A 42 -9.31 1.94 5.20
C SER A 42 -10.36 2.09 4.09
N GLU A 43 -10.41 3.25 3.43
CA GLU A 43 -11.24 3.51 2.26
C GLU A 43 -10.89 2.56 1.11
N GLU A 44 -9.61 2.50 0.70
CA GLU A 44 -9.16 1.64 -0.42
C GLU A 44 -9.39 0.14 -0.15
N VAL A 45 -9.24 -0.30 1.11
CA VAL A 45 -9.55 -1.69 1.51
C VAL A 45 -11.04 -1.98 1.34
N LEU A 46 -11.91 -1.06 1.77
CA LEU A 46 -13.35 -1.24 1.65
C LEU A 46 -13.78 -1.30 0.18
N GLU A 47 -13.27 -0.38 -0.65
CA GLU A 47 -13.54 -0.34 -2.09
C GLU A 47 -13.07 -1.63 -2.78
N LEU A 48 -11.86 -2.10 -2.48
CA LEU A 48 -11.35 -3.38 -3.00
C LEU A 48 -12.23 -4.58 -2.59
N ILE A 49 -12.72 -4.61 -1.34
CA ILE A 49 -13.64 -5.66 -0.86
C ILE A 49 -14.95 -5.64 -1.64
N LEU A 50 -15.56 -4.46 -1.80
CA LEU A 50 -16.83 -4.30 -2.51
C LEU A 50 -16.70 -4.71 -3.99
N GLU A 51 -15.66 -4.24 -4.67
CA GLU A 51 -15.38 -4.57 -6.07
C GLU A 51 -15.10 -6.06 -6.27
N SER A 52 -14.47 -6.71 -5.28
CA SER A 52 -14.21 -8.16 -5.31
C SER A 52 -15.45 -9.00 -5.03
N LYS A 53 -16.34 -8.56 -4.14
CA LYS A 53 -17.57 -9.29 -3.78
C LYS A 53 -18.54 -9.39 -4.96
N ASP A 54 -18.64 -8.33 -5.76
CA ASP A 54 -19.53 -8.26 -6.93
C ASP A 54 -18.85 -8.71 -8.24
N TYR A 55 -17.69 -9.37 -8.16
CA TYR A 55 -16.87 -9.73 -9.33
C TYR A 55 -17.62 -10.56 -10.39
N LYS A 56 -18.57 -11.42 -9.99
CA LYS A 56 -19.35 -12.24 -10.92
C LYS A 56 -20.36 -11.45 -11.76
N LYS A 57 -20.71 -10.22 -11.36
CA LYS A 57 -21.85 -9.49 -11.95
C LYS A 57 -21.48 -8.54 -13.08
N LYS A 58 -20.22 -8.09 -13.21
CA LYS A 58 -19.79 -7.14 -14.27
C LYS A 58 -18.30 -7.29 -14.57
N LYS A 59 -17.80 -6.63 -15.64
CA LYS A 59 -16.38 -6.46 -16.02
C LYS A 59 -15.56 -5.71 -14.93
N LYS A 60 -15.53 -6.25 -13.71
CA LYS A 60 -15.00 -5.66 -12.46
C LYS A 60 -13.49 -5.84 -12.30
N LYS A 61 -12.86 -6.67 -13.14
CA LYS A 61 -11.40 -6.91 -13.12
C LYS A 61 -10.59 -5.60 -13.15
N LYS A 62 -11.00 -4.61 -13.95
CA LYS A 62 -10.30 -3.31 -14.03
C LYS A 62 -10.38 -2.52 -12.72
N PHE A 63 -11.53 -2.50 -12.07
CA PHE A 63 -11.72 -1.81 -10.79
C PHE A 63 -10.93 -2.49 -9.67
N ILE A 64 -10.95 -3.82 -9.59
CA ILE A 64 -10.11 -4.56 -8.63
C ILE A 64 -8.62 -4.22 -8.81
N ILE A 65 -8.14 -4.16 -10.06
CA ILE A 65 -6.74 -3.78 -10.33
C ILE A 65 -6.48 -2.33 -9.89
N TYR A 66 -7.44 -1.43 -10.13
CA TYR A 66 -7.34 -0.02 -9.77
C TYR A 66 -7.26 0.17 -8.25
N GLU A 67 -8.22 -0.37 -7.48
CA GLU A 67 -8.23 -0.23 -6.01
C GLU A 67 -7.06 -0.96 -5.35
N CYS A 68 -6.63 -2.10 -5.91
CA CYS A 68 -5.44 -2.78 -5.42
C CYS A 68 -4.17 -1.95 -5.65
N ALA A 69 -4.07 -1.27 -6.80
CA ALA A 69 -2.96 -0.38 -7.09
C ALA A 69 -2.96 0.84 -6.16
N ASP A 70 -4.12 1.45 -5.87
CA ASP A 70 -4.21 2.60 -4.97
C ASP A 70 -3.92 2.22 -3.52
N LEU A 71 -4.43 1.07 -3.06
CA LEU A 71 -4.07 0.49 -1.77
C LEU A 71 -2.55 0.29 -1.63
N ILE A 72 -1.89 -0.31 -2.65
CA ILE A 72 -0.43 -0.48 -2.64
C ILE A 72 0.27 0.88 -2.60
N PHE A 73 -0.20 1.86 -3.36
CA PHE A 73 0.37 3.21 -3.36
C PHE A 73 0.28 3.87 -1.98
N HIS A 74 -0.88 3.76 -1.32
CA HIS A 74 -1.09 4.27 0.03
C HIS A 74 -0.24 3.52 1.08
N ILE A 75 -0.06 2.20 0.93
CA ILE A 75 0.89 1.44 1.75
C ILE A 75 2.32 1.96 1.58
N LEU A 76 2.78 2.25 0.34
CA LEU A 76 4.11 2.80 0.11
C LEU A 76 4.33 4.16 0.80
N ILE A 77 3.30 5.01 0.83
CA ILE A 77 3.35 6.28 1.57
C ILE A 77 3.44 6.03 3.08
N LEU A 78 2.66 5.08 3.60
CA LEU A 78 2.70 4.69 5.02
C LEU A 78 4.08 4.15 5.41
N LEU A 79 4.65 3.23 4.63
CA LEU A 79 5.99 2.68 4.89
C LEU A 79 7.05 3.78 4.91
N SER A 80 6.96 4.74 3.97
CA SER A 80 7.85 5.91 3.96
C SER A 80 7.73 6.77 5.22
N LYS A 81 6.54 6.88 5.84
CA LYS A 81 6.36 7.57 7.13
C LYS A 81 7.22 6.93 8.22
N PHE A 82 7.25 5.60 8.28
CA PHE A 82 8.01 4.81 9.25
C PHE A 82 9.45 4.46 8.81
N ASN A 83 9.92 5.02 7.69
CA ASN A 83 11.22 4.73 7.10
C ASN A 83 11.44 3.23 6.78
N ILE A 84 10.36 2.48 6.56
CA ILE A 84 10.41 1.08 6.12
C ILE A 84 10.52 1.06 4.59
N SER A 85 11.37 0.18 4.05
CA SER A 85 11.49 0.00 2.60
C SER A 85 10.59 -1.13 2.11
N PHE A 86 10.18 -1.07 0.85
CA PHE A 86 9.45 -2.17 0.22
C PHE A 86 10.33 -3.43 0.11
N LYS A 87 11.66 -3.29 0.11
CA LYS A 87 12.59 -4.42 0.23
C LYS A 87 12.38 -5.19 1.53
N ASP A 88 12.10 -4.51 2.63
CA ASP A 88 11.84 -5.15 3.93
C ASP A 88 10.56 -5.98 3.86
N ILE A 89 9.50 -5.46 3.22
CA ILE A 89 8.27 -6.20 2.96
C ILE A 89 8.53 -7.43 2.08
N LEU A 90 9.37 -7.31 1.05
CA LEU A 90 9.71 -8.45 0.20
C LEU A 90 10.53 -9.51 0.92
N ASN A 91 11.42 -9.11 1.83
CA ASN A 91 12.16 -10.04 2.65
C ASN A 91 11.20 -10.81 3.57
N GLU A 92 10.21 -10.14 4.15
CA GLU A 92 9.15 -10.77 4.93
C GLU A 92 8.30 -11.73 4.09
N LEU A 93 7.86 -11.33 2.90
CA LEU A 93 7.11 -12.21 1.99
C LEU A 93 7.93 -13.43 1.55
N LYS A 94 9.25 -13.28 1.35
CA LYS A 94 10.14 -14.41 1.05
C LYS A 94 10.20 -15.41 2.20
N LYS A 95 10.27 -14.94 3.46
CA LYS A 95 10.21 -15.82 4.63
C LYS A 95 8.90 -16.61 4.66
N ARG A 96 7.78 -15.95 4.32
CA ARG A 96 6.45 -16.59 4.27
C ARG A 96 6.29 -17.57 3.11
N LYS A 97 6.99 -17.38 1.99
CA LYS A 97 6.89 -18.24 0.80
C LYS A 97 7.13 -19.72 1.12
N ASN A 98 8.03 -20.02 2.06
CA ASN A 98 8.42 -21.39 2.41
C ASN A 98 7.65 -21.96 3.62
N ILE A 99 6.67 -21.21 4.15
CA ILE A 99 5.83 -21.63 5.27
C ILE A 99 4.40 -21.69 4.72
N SER A 100 3.78 -22.87 4.70
CA SER A 100 2.37 -22.94 4.27
C SER A 100 1.52 -22.06 5.21
N GLY A 101 0.53 -21.34 4.68
CA GLY A 101 -0.30 -20.43 5.48
C GLY A 101 -1.03 -21.14 6.64
N ILE A 102 -1.19 -22.47 6.56
CA ILE A 102 -1.71 -23.32 7.64
C ILE A 102 -0.66 -23.52 8.74
N LYS A 103 0.61 -23.77 8.38
CA LYS A 103 1.72 -23.89 9.33
C LYS A 103 2.02 -22.54 10.01
N GLU A 104 1.98 -21.43 9.26
CA GLU A 104 2.19 -20.08 9.82
C GLU A 104 1.12 -19.74 10.86
N LYS A 105 -0.16 -20.00 10.58
CA LYS A 105 -1.27 -19.75 11.52
C LYS A 105 -1.17 -20.59 12.79
N LYS A 106 -0.65 -21.83 12.71
CA LYS A 106 -0.44 -22.69 13.88
C LYS A 106 0.70 -22.19 14.79
N ASN A 107 1.69 -21.51 14.24
CA ASN A 107 2.87 -21.03 14.97
C ASN A 107 2.71 -19.63 15.60
N ARG A 108 1.54 -18.99 15.47
CA ARG A 108 1.24 -17.67 16.09
C ARG A 108 0.57 -17.78 17.48
N LYS A 109 0.56 -18.98 18.08
CA LYS A 109 0.11 -19.18 19.46
C LYS A 109 1.24 -18.92 20.44
#